data_AF-A0A2G9RRK5-F1
#
_entry.id   AF-A0A2G9RRK5-F1
#
_cell.length_a   1.000
_cell.length_b   1.000
_cell.length_c   1.000
_cell.angle_alpha   90.00
_cell.angle_beta   90.00
_cell.angle_gamma   90.00
#
_symmetry.space_group_name_H-M   'P 1'
#
loop_
_entity.id
_entity.type
_entity.pdbx_description
1 polymer ?
#
loop_
_entity_poly.entity_id
_entity_poly.type
_entity_poly.pdbx_seq_one_letter_code
_entity_poly.pdbx_strand_id
1 'polypeptide(L)'
;MFTIGWFIVYKLPHLDRSAEAGMKYMYQDGSSEGWKAGVSLMNSTDSAVGRTVSQLYKFSQSQNVAYILYNDQPPHDTSNEVRGHTKGTQLLYNTITPYDFSVPDCFSGDLPDLKNAAMRAEVTSPPWNRQVTLTSAGGKTFVSFSKHARFGDDLYSGWVSEALKSDLCVQFWLNSRGILQSNCSLAYHTYDALNLSFDPAVTFSSHKDHSKWCVTWSDSPGWACVGDMNRDKEETQRGGGTVCTQDTTVWKSFKTLVMDYSKCQES
;
A
#
# COMPACT_ATOMS: atom_id res chain seq x y z
N MET A 1 3.51 -27.39 -0.08
CA MET A 1 3.46 -25.93 -0.35
C MET A 1 2.74 -25.31 0.83
N PHE A 2 3.39 -24.45 1.61
CA PHE A 2 2.74 -23.80 2.75
C PHE A 2 2.00 -22.55 2.23
N THR A 3 0.70 -22.51 2.46
CA THR A 3 -0.13 -21.33 2.18
C THR A 3 -0.07 -20.39 3.37
N ILE A 4 0.25 -19.11 3.14
CA ILE A 4 0.27 -18.07 4.16
C ILE A 4 -0.94 -17.14 3.98
N GLY A 5 -1.53 -16.70 5.09
CA GLY A 5 -2.73 -15.85 5.05
C GLY A 5 -2.45 -14.41 4.62
N TRP A 6 -1.23 -13.93 4.82
CA TRP A 6 -0.73 -12.62 4.44
C TRP A 6 0.79 -12.57 4.66
N PHE A 7 1.46 -11.65 3.98
CA PHE A 7 2.84 -11.26 4.24
C PHE A 7 3.06 -9.81 3.80
N ILE A 8 4.13 -9.20 4.31
CA ILE A 8 4.62 -7.87 3.95
C ILE A 8 6.07 -8.03 3.49
N VAL A 9 6.43 -7.35 2.41
CA VAL A 9 7.81 -7.22 1.94
C VAL A 9 8.21 -5.76 1.90
N TYR A 10 9.46 -5.49 2.25
CA TYR A 10 10.06 -4.16 2.16
C TYR A 10 11.35 -4.25 1.36
N LYS A 11 11.32 -3.82 0.10
CA LYS A 11 12.52 -3.81 -0.74
C LYS A 11 13.49 -2.74 -0.27
N LEU A 12 14.72 -3.12 0.00
CA LEU A 12 15.75 -2.17 0.42
C LEU A 12 16.21 -1.31 -0.78
N PRO A 13 16.64 -0.06 -0.55
CA PRO A 13 17.25 0.75 -1.59
C PRO A 13 18.67 0.24 -1.92
N HIS A 14 19.33 0.89 -2.87
CA HIS A 14 20.75 0.64 -3.14
C HIS A 14 21.60 1.21 -1.99
N LEU A 15 21.88 0.37 -0.99
CA LEU A 15 22.68 0.72 0.19
C LEU A 15 24.19 0.60 -0.05
N ASP A 16 24.57 -0.24 -1.00
CA ASP A 16 25.96 -0.45 -1.42
C ASP A 16 26.06 -0.53 -2.95
N ARG A 17 27.27 -0.74 -3.47
CA ARG A 17 27.53 -0.84 -4.92
C ARG A 17 27.42 -2.26 -5.49
N SER A 18 26.96 -3.23 -4.70
CA SER A 18 26.81 -4.61 -5.16
C SER A 18 25.71 -4.71 -6.21
N ALA A 19 25.82 -5.70 -7.10
CA ALA A 19 24.78 -5.99 -8.09
C ALA A 19 23.45 -6.45 -7.44
N GLU A 20 23.51 -6.93 -6.20
CA GLU A 20 22.36 -7.34 -5.41
C GLU A 20 21.70 -6.18 -4.64
N ALA A 21 22.41 -5.04 -4.54
CA ALA A 21 21.87 -3.84 -3.93
C ALA A 21 20.58 -3.45 -4.64
N GLY A 22 19.55 -3.07 -3.88
CA GLY A 22 18.23 -2.76 -4.43
C GLY A 22 17.34 -3.97 -4.72
N MET A 23 17.85 -5.21 -4.63
CA MET A 23 17.06 -6.45 -4.79
C MET A 23 16.88 -7.23 -3.48
N LYS A 24 17.63 -6.88 -2.43
CA LYS A 24 17.42 -7.37 -1.06
C LYS A 24 16.13 -6.78 -0.49
N TYR A 25 15.46 -7.55 0.36
CA TYR A 25 14.22 -7.10 1.01
C TYR A 25 14.08 -7.69 2.41
N MET A 26 13.29 -7.02 3.24
CA MET A 26 12.82 -7.51 4.53
C MET A 26 11.44 -8.12 4.37
N TYR A 27 11.13 -9.13 5.16
CA TYR A 27 9.93 -9.95 5.10
C TYR A 27 9.30 -10.07 6.48
N GLN A 28 7.97 -10.08 6.52
CA GLN A 28 7.20 -10.37 7.72
C GLN A 28 5.88 -11.04 7.35
N ASP A 29 5.45 -12.02 8.13
CA ASP A 29 4.14 -12.67 8.03
C ASP A 29 3.56 -12.97 9.41
N GLY A 30 2.39 -13.62 9.47
CA GLY A 30 1.71 -13.96 10.72
C GLY A 30 2.44 -14.94 11.64
N SER A 31 3.50 -15.59 11.17
CA SER A 31 4.37 -16.47 11.97
C SER A 31 5.69 -15.81 12.38
N SER A 32 5.95 -14.61 11.87
CA SER A 32 7.20 -13.88 12.09
C SER A 32 7.07 -12.98 13.31
N GLU A 33 8.07 -13.03 14.19
CA GLU A 33 8.15 -12.18 15.40
C GLU A 33 8.68 -10.76 15.10
N GLY A 34 8.70 -10.36 13.83
CA GLY A 34 9.22 -9.07 13.35
C GLY A 34 9.80 -9.20 11.94
N TRP A 35 10.52 -8.17 11.50
CA TRP A 35 11.24 -8.19 10.24
C TRP A 35 12.31 -9.28 10.21
N LYS A 36 12.37 -10.01 9.09
CA LYS A 36 13.45 -10.96 8.77
C LYS A 36 14.02 -10.62 7.39
N ALA A 37 15.29 -10.90 7.17
CA ALA A 37 15.84 -10.80 5.81
C ALA A 37 15.14 -11.81 4.89
N GLY A 38 14.82 -11.38 3.66
CA GLY A 38 14.31 -12.26 2.62
C GLY A 38 15.31 -13.38 2.31
N VAL A 39 14.82 -14.61 2.15
CA VAL A 39 15.67 -15.80 1.94
C VAL A 39 16.36 -15.79 0.56
N SER A 40 15.82 -15.04 -0.40
CA SER A 40 16.37 -14.86 -1.74
C SER A 40 16.22 -13.40 -2.19
N LEU A 41 16.82 -13.03 -3.32
CA LEU A 41 16.57 -11.73 -3.95
C LEU A 41 15.13 -11.60 -4.44
N MET A 42 14.59 -10.37 -4.45
CA MET A 42 13.20 -10.11 -4.84
C MET A 42 12.87 -10.48 -6.29
N ASN A 43 13.86 -10.42 -7.19
CA ASN A 43 13.71 -10.82 -8.60
C ASN A 43 13.84 -12.34 -8.82
N SER A 44 14.12 -13.13 -7.78
CA SER A 44 14.15 -14.59 -7.86
C SER A 44 12.74 -15.17 -7.84
N THR A 45 12.51 -16.23 -8.62
CA THR A 45 11.29 -17.05 -8.57
C THR A 45 11.13 -17.78 -7.24
N ASP A 46 12.20 -17.92 -6.46
CA ASP A 46 12.17 -18.50 -5.11
C ASP A 46 11.78 -17.54 -4.00
N SER A 47 11.65 -16.23 -4.31
CA SER A 47 11.25 -15.20 -3.34
C SER A 47 9.77 -15.29 -2.97
N ALA A 48 9.36 -14.68 -1.85
CA ALA A 48 7.95 -14.62 -1.49
C ALA A 48 7.08 -13.99 -2.60
N VAL A 49 7.58 -12.91 -3.22
CA VAL A 49 6.94 -12.23 -4.35
C VAL A 49 6.94 -13.13 -5.59
N GLY A 50 8.10 -13.69 -5.95
CA GLY A 50 8.25 -14.58 -7.11
C GLY A 50 7.34 -15.80 -7.04
N ARG A 51 7.27 -16.46 -5.88
CA ARG A 51 6.36 -17.61 -5.65
C ARG A 51 4.89 -17.23 -5.70
N THR A 52 4.54 -16.02 -5.28
CA THR A 52 3.15 -15.53 -5.33
C THR A 52 2.73 -15.21 -6.76
N VAL A 53 3.52 -14.39 -7.46
CA VAL A 53 3.19 -13.94 -8.82
C VAL A 53 3.31 -15.08 -9.84
N SER A 54 4.21 -16.04 -9.64
CA SER A 54 4.32 -17.22 -10.52
C SER A 54 3.06 -18.06 -10.54
N GLN A 55 2.26 -18.06 -9.46
CA GLN A 55 0.97 -18.77 -9.45
C GLN A 55 -0.01 -18.10 -10.41
N LEU A 56 -0.06 -16.76 -10.43
CA LEU A 56 -0.90 -16.04 -11.38
C LEU A 56 -0.50 -16.37 -12.82
N TYR A 57 0.78 -16.24 -13.19
CA TYR A 57 1.23 -16.52 -14.56
C TYR A 57 1.02 -17.97 -14.98
N LYS A 58 1.11 -18.92 -14.05
CA LYS A 58 0.83 -20.33 -14.33
C LYS A 58 -0.63 -20.57 -14.70
N PHE A 59 -1.55 -19.79 -14.14
CA PHE A 59 -2.99 -19.98 -14.29
C PHE A 59 -3.70 -18.82 -15.00
N SER A 60 -2.98 -17.88 -15.61
CA SER A 60 -3.56 -16.66 -16.21
C SER A 60 -4.49 -16.97 -17.39
N GLN A 61 -4.26 -18.09 -18.09
CA GLN A 61 -5.12 -18.58 -19.19
C GLN A 61 -6.29 -19.45 -18.70
N SER A 62 -6.40 -19.70 -17.38
CA SER A 62 -7.48 -20.50 -16.81
C SER A 62 -8.76 -19.69 -16.71
N GLN A 63 -9.89 -20.30 -17.06
CA GLN A 63 -11.22 -19.69 -16.84
C GLN A 63 -11.60 -19.64 -15.35
N ASN A 64 -10.86 -20.33 -14.47
CA ASN A 64 -11.10 -20.34 -13.03
C ASN A 64 -10.26 -19.29 -12.27
N VAL A 65 -9.60 -18.37 -12.97
CA VAL A 65 -8.82 -17.29 -12.36
C VAL A 65 -9.25 -15.96 -12.94
N ALA A 66 -9.58 -15.01 -12.06
CA ALA A 66 -9.78 -13.61 -12.41
C ALA A 66 -8.65 -12.76 -11.80
N TYR A 67 -8.14 -11.79 -12.56
CA TYR A 67 -7.07 -10.90 -12.11
C TYR A 67 -7.17 -9.51 -12.74
N ILE A 68 -6.58 -8.54 -12.05
CA ILE A 68 -6.26 -7.21 -12.58
C ILE A 68 -4.84 -6.90 -12.17
N LEU A 69 -4.04 -6.50 -13.14
CA LEU A 69 -2.72 -5.91 -12.94
C LEU A 69 -2.81 -4.43 -13.31
N TYR A 70 -2.41 -3.56 -12.39
CA TYR A 70 -2.48 -2.12 -12.57
C TYR A 70 -1.18 -1.45 -12.14
N ASN A 71 -0.92 -0.29 -12.74
CA ASN A 71 0.22 0.54 -12.39
C ASN A 71 -0.12 2.02 -12.70
N ASP A 72 0.54 2.95 -12.03
CA ASP A 72 0.37 4.38 -12.32
C ASP A 72 1.06 4.82 -13.63
N GLN A 73 1.99 4.01 -14.14
CA GLN A 73 2.64 4.18 -15.46
C GLN A 73 2.55 2.89 -16.31
N PRO A 74 1.41 2.63 -16.98
CA PRO A 74 1.19 1.40 -17.76
C PRO A 74 1.75 1.50 -19.20
N PRO A 75 2.05 0.36 -19.86
CA PRO A 75 2.51 0.36 -21.25
C PRO A 75 1.45 0.68 -22.31
N HIS A 76 0.18 0.24 -22.20
CA HIS A 76 -0.93 0.55 -23.13
C HIS A 76 -2.33 0.26 -22.53
N ASP A 77 -3.40 0.85 -23.08
CA ASP A 77 -4.79 0.95 -22.54
C ASP A 77 -5.82 0.17 -23.39
N THR A 78 -6.80 -0.56 -22.79
CA THR A 78 -7.99 -1.14 -23.51
C THR A 78 -9.25 -1.30 -22.62
N SER A 79 -10.47 -1.24 -23.21
CA SER A 79 -11.80 -1.12 -22.53
C SER A 79 -12.92 -2.09 -23.04
N ASN A 80 -13.77 -2.72 -22.19
CA ASN A 80 -15.24 -2.57 -21.98
C ASN A 80 -15.89 -3.53 -20.91
N GLU A 81 -16.97 -2.99 -20.30
CA GLU A 81 -17.94 -3.26 -19.18
C GLU A 81 -18.19 -4.59 -18.38
N VAL A 82 -18.37 -4.37 -17.04
CA VAL A 82 -19.36 -4.92 -16.04
C VAL A 82 -19.00 -6.14 -15.15
N ARG A 83 -18.44 -5.77 -13.95
CA ARG A 83 -18.61 -6.25 -12.54
C ARG A 83 -17.51 -7.18 -11.72
N GLY A 84 -17.01 -6.88 -10.44
CA GLY A 84 -16.57 -7.55 -9.05
C GLY A 84 -16.46 -6.93 -7.56
N HIS A 85 -17.43 -7.09 -6.61
CA HIS A 85 -17.89 -6.07 -5.59
C HIS A 85 -16.83 -5.41 -4.65
N THR A 86 -16.58 -5.88 -3.43
CA THR A 86 -15.96 -5.03 -2.39
C THR A 86 -14.52 -4.54 -2.67
N LYS A 87 -13.66 -5.43 -3.18
CA LYS A 87 -12.27 -5.09 -3.56
C LYS A 87 -12.24 -4.27 -4.84
N GLY A 88 -13.11 -4.60 -5.80
CA GLY A 88 -13.27 -3.81 -7.01
C GLY A 88 -13.74 -2.39 -6.73
N THR A 89 -14.63 -2.20 -5.75
CA THR A 89 -15.04 -0.84 -5.35
C THR A 89 -13.85 -0.04 -4.81
N GLN A 90 -12.97 -0.64 -4.00
CA GLN A 90 -11.76 0.07 -3.53
C GLN A 90 -10.87 0.47 -4.71
N LEU A 91 -10.70 -0.42 -5.70
CA LEU A 91 -9.94 -0.12 -6.92
C LEU A 91 -10.57 1.00 -7.77
N LEU A 92 -11.91 1.07 -7.85
CA LEU A 92 -12.62 2.17 -8.50
C LEU A 92 -12.37 3.50 -7.80
N TYR A 93 -12.45 3.53 -6.47
CA TYR A 93 -12.12 4.73 -5.69
C TYR A 93 -10.67 5.12 -5.89
N ASN A 94 -9.74 4.16 -5.91
CA ASN A 94 -8.32 4.42 -6.16
C ASN A 94 -8.02 4.90 -7.59
N THR A 95 -9.01 4.94 -8.50
CA THR A 95 -8.82 5.37 -9.90
C THR A 95 -7.66 4.64 -10.59
N ILE A 96 -7.57 3.32 -10.40
CA ILE A 96 -6.45 2.53 -10.94
C ILE A 96 -6.35 2.63 -12.46
N THR A 97 -5.14 2.42 -12.99
CA THR A 97 -4.92 2.24 -14.43
C THR A 97 -4.43 0.81 -14.69
N PRO A 98 -5.35 -0.10 -15.05
CA PRO A 98 -5.00 -1.48 -15.43
C PRO A 98 -4.12 -1.50 -16.68
N TYR A 99 -3.12 -2.39 -16.72
CA TYR A 99 -2.33 -2.68 -17.93
C TYR A 99 -2.55 -4.10 -18.47
N ASP A 100 -3.04 -5.00 -17.63
CA ASP A 100 -3.45 -6.36 -18.03
C ASP A 100 -4.53 -6.84 -17.07
N PHE A 101 -5.53 -7.54 -17.58
CA PHE A 101 -6.59 -8.11 -16.78
C PHE A 101 -7.26 -9.27 -17.51
N SER A 102 -7.76 -10.22 -16.74
CA SER A 102 -8.67 -11.26 -17.23
C SER A 102 -9.76 -11.44 -16.20
N VAL A 103 -11.00 -11.18 -16.59
CA VAL A 103 -12.17 -11.48 -15.78
C VAL A 103 -13.11 -12.35 -16.62
N PRO A 104 -12.92 -13.68 -16.60
CA PRO A 104 -13.76 -14.61 -17.33
C PRO A 104 -15.26 -14.42 -17.04
N ASP A 105 -16.10 -14.68 -18.04
CA ASP A 105 -17.56 -14.45 -17.94
C ASP A 105 -18.21 -15.25 -16.80
N CYS A 106 -17.66 -16.41 -16.44
CA CYS A 106 -18.14 -17.19 -15.30
C CYS A 106 -18.03 -16.44 -13.96
N PHE A 107 -17.16 -15.43 -13.85
CA PHE A 107 -17.05 -14.57 -12.68
C PHE A 107 -17.93 -13.33 -12.74
N SER A 108 -18.51 -12.98 -13.89
CA SER A 108 -19.23 -11.72 -14.10
C SER A 108 -20.44 -11.50 -13.17
N GLY A 109 -21.01 -12.58 -12.62
CA GLY A 109 -22.10 -12.52 -11.65
C GLY A 109 -21.63 -12.42 -10.19
N ASP A 110 -20.50 -13.05 -9.84
CA ASP A 110 -19.97 -13.12 -8.47
C ASP A 110 -19.10 -11.93 -8.14
N LEU A 111 -18.36 -11.52 -9.16
CA LEU A 111 -17.60 -10.33 -9.19
C LEU A 111 -18.45 -9.42 -10.16
N PRO A 112 -19.37 -8.43 -9.80
CA PRO A 112 -19.54 -7.07 -9.06
C PRO A 112 -18.96 -5.61 -9.37
N ASP A 113 -17.91 -5.07 -8.74
CA ASP A 113 -17.02 -3.96 -9.15
C ASP A 113 -15.56 -4.19 -9.72
N LEU A 114 -14.90 -5.36 -9.63
CA LEU A 114 -13.60 -5.79 -10.15
C LEU A 114 -13.54 -5.61 -11.66
N LYS A 115 -14.43 -6.23 -12.45
CA LYS A 115 -14.45 -5.94 -13.89
C LYS A 115 -14.75 -4.46 -14.15
N ASN A 116 -15.57 -3.77 -13.35
CA ASN A 116 -15.71 -2.31 -13.49
C ASN A 116 -14.39 -1.58 -13.28
N ALA A 117 -13.58 -1.98 -12.29
CA ALA A 117 -12.26 -1.43 -12.04
C ALA A 117 -11.28 -1.75 -13.17
N ALA A 118 -11.34 -2.98 -13.72
CA ALA A 118 -10.58 -3.37 -14.91
C ALA A 118 -10.92 -2.48 -16.12
N MET A 119 -12.19 -2.06 -16.20
CA MET A 119 -12.68 -1.17 -17.25
C MET A 119 -12.58 0.32 -16.93
N ARG A 120 -11.99 0.68 -15.79
CA ARG A 120 -11.84 2.08 -15.36
C ARG A 120 -13.16 2.84 -15.30
N ALA A 121 -14.22 2.18 -14.84
CA ALA A 121 -15.50 2.84 -14.60
C ALA A 121 -15.34 3.97 -13.56
N GLU A 122 -16.14 5.03 -13.70
CA GLU A 122 -16.01 6.21 -12.83
C GLU A 122 -16.90 6.15 -11.59
N VAL A 123 -16.36 6.62 -10.46
CA VAL A 123 -17.17 7.02 -9.30
C VAL A 123 -17.68 8.43 -9.55
N THR A 124 -18.98 8.59 -9.76
CA THR A 124 -19.57 9.86 -10.22
C THR A 124 -20.25 10.68 -9.11
N SER A 125 -20.46 10.10 -7.94
CA SER A 125 -21.13 10.75 -6.80
C SER A 125 -20.36 10.57 -5.49
N PRO A 126 -20.46 11.54 -4.56
CA PRO A 126 -19.88 11.41 -3.22
C PRO A 126 -20.53 10.26 -2.42
N PRO A 127 -19.89 9.79 -1.33
CA PRO A 127 -18.64 10.28 -0.76
C PRO A 127 -17.42 9.95 -1.62
N TRP A 128 -16.41 10.84 -1.63
CA TRP A 128 -15.17 10.70 -2.42
C TRP A 128 -14.08 9.89 -1.70
N ASN A 129 -14.44 9.21 -0.62
CA ASN A 129 -13.59 8.31 0.14
C ASN A 129 -14.41 7.10 0.61
N ARG A 130 -13.74 5.98 0.86
CA ARG A 130 -14.36 4.73 1.25
C ARG A 130 -13.47 3.87 2.14
N GLN A 131 -13.97 3.58 3.34
CA GLN A 131 -13.32 2.70 4.30
C GLN A 131 -14.03 1.35 4.35
N VAL A 132 -13.27 0.26 4.31
CA VAL A 132 -13.82 -1.10 4.42
C VAL A 132 -12.90 -2.01 5.22
N THR A 133 -13.48 -2.84 6.08
CA THR A 133 -12.78 -3.96 6.70
C THR A 133 -12.71 -5.15 5.73
N LEU A 134 -11.49 -5.62 5.46
CA LEU A 134 -11.19 -6.82 4.70
C LEU A 134 -10.79 -7.94 5.66
N THR A 135 -11.15 -9.18 5.34
CA THR A 135 -10.75 -10.35 6.13
C THR A 135 -10.01 -11.33 5.23
N SER A 136 -8.81 -11.75 5.64
CA SER A 136 -8.07 -12.79 4.93
C SER A 136 -8.73 -14.17 5.11
N ALA A 137 -8.37 -15.12 4.26
CA ALA A 137 -8.83 -16.50 4.40
C ALA A 137 -8.43 -17.12 5.76
N GLY A 138 -7.34 -16.63 6.38
CA GLY A 138 -6.90 -17.01 7.72
C GLY A 138 -7.58 -16.22 8.86
N GLY A 139 -8.63 -15.44 8.58
CA GLY A 139 -9.42 -14.71 9.58
C GLY A 139 -8.82 -13.39 10.07
N LYS A 140 -7.65 -12.97 9.57
CA LYS A 140 -7.05 -11.69 9.94
C LYS A 140 -7.81 -10.54 9.30
N THR A 141 -8.14 -9.52 10.08
CA THR A 141 -8.80 -8.31 9.59
C THR A 141 -7.78 -7.23 9.22
N PHE A 142 -8.13 -6.47 8.17
CA PHE A 142 -7.42 -5.29 7.70
C PHE A 142 -8.44 -4.20 7.44
N VAL A 143 -8.05 -2.93 7.53
CA VAL A 143 -8.89 -1.79 7.14
C VAL A 143 -8.30 -1.16 5.90
N SER A 144 -9.06 -1.16 4.80
CA SER A 144 -8.69 -0.50 3.56
C SER A 144 -9.32 0.89 3.51
N PHE A 145 -8.48 1.89 3.29
CA PHE A 145 -8.86 3.27 3.01
C PHE A 145 -8.61 3.55 1.54
N SER A 146 -9.63 4.01 0.83
CA SER A 146 -9.55 4.38 -0.59
C SER A 146 -10.10 5.79 -0.76
N LYS A 147 -9.29 6.70 -1.29
CA LYS A 147 -9.74 8.04 -1.67
C LYS A 147 -9.82 8.14 -3.19
N HIS A 148 -10.80 8.90 -3.66
CA HIS A 148 -10.96 9.29 -5.05
C HIS A 148 -10.20 10.59 -5.35
N ALA A 149 -9.88 10.82 -6.62
CA ALA A 149 -9.26 12.07 -7.10
C ALA A 149 -10.02 13.35 -6.70
N ARG A 150 -11.33 13.23 -6.44
CA ARG A 150 -12.21 14.32 -6.00
C ARG A 150 -12.28 14.49 -4.47
N PHE A 151 -11.46 13.75 -3.70
CA PHE A 151 -11.43 13.85 -2.24
C PHE A 151 -11.02 15.24 -1.76
N GLY A 152 -10.08 15.89 -2.46
CA GLY A 152 -9.74 17.30 -2.26
C GLY A 152 -8.65 17.56 -1.21
N ASP A 153 -8.04 16.51 -0.65
CA ASP A 153 -6.93 16.61 0.30
C ASP A 153 -5.98 15.40 0.18
N ASP A 154 -4.86 15.40 0.91
CA ASP A 154 -3.98 14.23 1.03
C ASP A 154 -4.65 13.07 1.80
N LEU A 155 -4.20 11.84 1.55
CA LEU A 155 -4.81 10.66 2.17
C LEU A 155 -4.61 10.66 3.69
N TYR A 156 -3.44 11.10 4.16
CA TYR A 156 -3.01 10.82 5.52
C TYR A 156 -3.49 11.87 6.51
N SER A 157 -3.14 13.14 6.32
CA SER A 157 -3.65 14.20 7.20
C SER A 157 -5.11 14.54 6.94
N GLY A 158 -5.55 14.52 5.69
CA GLY A 158 -6.95 14.81 5.35
C GLY A 158 -7.95 13.74 5.81
N TRP A 159 -7.49 12.53 6.17
CA TRP A 159 -8.42 11.45 6.53
C TRP A 159 -7.89 10.38 7.48
N VAL A 160 -6.78 9.71 7.17
CA VAL A 160 -6.38 8.49 7.90
C VAL A 160 -6.04 8.79 9.36
N SER A 161 -5.37 9.89 9.67
CA SER A 161 -5.05 10.27 11.07
C SER A 161 -6.32 10.46 11.91
N GLU A 162 -7.30 11.16 11.35
CA GLU A 162 -8.58 11.46 11.98
C GLU A 162 -9.45 10.19 12.12
N ALA A 163 -9.47 9.34 11.08
CA ALA A 163 -10.23 8.09 11.10
C ALA A 163 -9.68 7.09 12.12
N LEU A 164 -8.35 7.01 12.26
CA LEU A 164 -7.67 6.16 13.23
C LEU A 164 -7.57 6.79 14.62
N LYS A 165 -7.90 8.08 14.74
CA LYS A 165 -7.82 8.85 15.99
C LYS A 165 -6.44 8.77 16.62
N SER A 166 -5.40 8.94 15.81
CA SER A 166 -4.02 8.91 16.27
C SER A 166 -3.11 9.71 15.36
N ASP A 167 -2.08 10.28 15.97
CA ASP A 167 -0.95 10.83 15.23
C ASP A 167 -0.31 9.76 14.35
N LEU A 168 0.09 10.17 13.15
CA LEU A 168 0.74 9.33 12.15
C LEU A 168 2.16 9.81 11.88
N CYS A 169 3.07 8.87 11.70
CA CYS A 169 4.32 9.11 10.97
C CYS A 169 4.22 8.41 9.61
N VAL A 170 4.47 9.16 8.54
CA VAL A 170 4.27 8.72 7.16
C VAL A 170 5.59 8.66 6.42
N GLN A 171 5.90 7.50 5.86
CA GLN A 171 6.96 7.28 4.89
C GLN A 171 6.41 7.43 3.47
N PHE A 172 7.08 8.22 2.65
CA PHE A 172 6.79 8.42 1.24
C PHE A 172 8.04 8.97 0.50
N TRP A 173 7.96 9.11 -0.82
CA TRP A 173 9.09 9.58 -1.61
C TRP A 173 9.30 11.10 -1.51
N LEU A 174 10.27 11.52 -0.69
CA LEU A 174 10.57 12.95 -0.43
C LEU A 174 11.16 13.72 -1.62
N ASN A 175 11.45 13.06 -2.74
CA ASN A 175 11.89 13.74 -3.97
C ASN A 175 10.74 14.17 -4.89
N SER A 176 9.49 13.92 -4.50
CA SER A 176 8.33 14.36 -5.28
C SER A 176 8.23 15.90 -5.28
N ARG A 177 7.62 16.49 -6.32
CA ARG A 177 7.49 17.95 -6.40
C ARG A 177 6.34 18.42 -5.53
N GLY A 178 6.54 19.52 -4.81
CA GLY A 178 5.48 20.11 -3.99
C GLY A 178 5.09 19.24 -2.79
N ILE A 179 6.08 18.64 -2.11
CA ILE A 179 5.88 17.91 -0.86
C ILE A 179 5.06 18.74 0.12
N LEU A 180 4.06 18.09 0.72
CA LEU A 180 3.28 18.67 1.82
C LEU A 180 4.10 18.61 3.10
N GLN A 181 4.05 19.66 3.90
CA GLN A 181 4.71 19.66 5.21
C GLN A 181 3.93 18.81 6.21
N SER A 182 4.62 18.41 7.27
CA SER A 182 3.99 17.81 8.44
C SER A 182 2.87 18.71 8.96
N ASN A 183 1.73 18.08 9.28
CA ASN A 183 0.47 18.78 9.55
C ASN A 183 0.07 18.59 11.02
N CYS A 184 0.01 19.69 11.77
CA CYS A 184 -0.44 19.74 13.15
C CYS A 184 -1.62 20.70 13.35
N SER A 185 -2.40 20.99 12.30
CA SER A 185 -3.56 21.89 12.39
C SER A 185 -4.85 21.18 12.78
N LEU A 186 -4.87 19.84 12.73
CA LEU A 186 -6.00 18.99 13.09
C LEU A 186 -5.80 18.33 14.45
N ALA A 187 -6.82 17.59 14.92
CA ALA A 187 -6.80 16.94 16.22
C ALA A 187 -5.72 15.84 16.32
N TYR A 188 -5.43 15.17 15.19
CA TYR A 188 -4.39 14.16 15.10
C TYR A 188 -3.35 14.55 14.06
N HIS A 189 -2.10 14.62 14.50
CA HIS A 189 -1.01 15.17 13.70
C HIS A 189 -0.46 14.15 12.70
N THR A 190 0.07 14.63 11.58
CA THR A 190 0.72 13.79 10.58
C THR A 190 2.13 14.29 10.30
N TYR A 191 3.12 13.51 10.71
CA TYR A 191 4.55 13.78 10.57
C TYR A 191 5.17 13.02 9.39
N ASP A 192 6.22 13.57 8.79
CA ASP A 192 6.94 12.95 7.68
C ASP A 192 8.20 12.22 8.17
N ALA A 193 8.33 10.92 7.91
CA ALA A 193 9.54 10.18 8.25
C ALA A 193 10.72 10.64 7.38
N LEU A 194 11.90 10.87 7.98
CA LEU A 194 13.09 11.40 7.28
C LEU A 194 14.18 10.35 7.08
N ASN A 195 14.44 9.54 8.10
CA ASN A 195 15.37 8.42 8.04
C ASN A 195 14.78 7.18 8.70
N LEU A 196 15.15 6.04 8.14
CA LEU A 196 14.67 4.73 8.52
C LEU A 196 15.82 3.80 8.86
N SER A 197 15.62 2.91 9.82
CA SER A 197 16.60 1.90 10.24
C SER A 197 15.93 0.57 10.56
N PHE A 198 16.32 -0.49 9.84
CA PHE A 198 15.96 -1.87 10.25
C PHE A 198 16.90 -2.37 11.34
N ASP A 199 18.16 -1.97 11.27
CA ASP A 199 19.22 -2.19 12.23
C ASP A 199 20.37 -1.18 11.95
N PRO A 200 21.40 -1.08 12.81
CA PRO A 200 22.50 -0.13 12.60
C PRO A 200 23.25 -0.27 11.27
N ALA A 201 23.25 -1.46 10.65
CA ALA A 201 23.87 -1.70 9.34
C ALA A 201 22.92 -1.38 8.16
N VAL A 202 21.61 -1.36 8.39
CA VAL A 202 20.58 -1.11 7.36
C VAL A 202 19.81 0.16 7.70
N THR A 203 20.45 1.30 7.42
CA THR A 203 19.90 2.65 7.64
C THR A 203 19.90 3.46 6.34
N PHE A 204 18.83 4.22 6.08
CA PHE A 204 18.71 5.05 4.88
C PHE A 204 17.72 6.20 5.05
N SER A 205 17.92 7.25 4.26
CA SER A 205 17.00 8.38 4.17
C SER A 205 15.79 8.04 3.30
N SER A 206 14.63 8.59 3.64
CA SER A 206 13.39 8.53 2.86
C SER A 206 13.53 9.12 1.45
N HIS A 207 14.54 9.97 1.19
CA HIS A 207 14.89 10.41 -0.17
C HIS A 207 15.38 9.27 -1.08
N LYS A 208 15.80 8.14 -0.51
CA LYS A 208 16.24 6.94 -1.26
C LYS A 208 15.15 5.87 -1.32
N ASP A 209 13.96 6.15 -0.79
CA ASP A 209 12.91 5.16 -0.63
C ASP A 209 11.60 5.60 -1.28
N HIS A 210 11.03 4.72 -2.10
CA HIS A 210 9.75 4.91 -2.78
C HIS A 210 8.59 4.22 -2.06
N SER A 211 8.88 3.49 -0.98
CA SER A 211 7.86 2.87 -0.14
C SER A 211 6.91 3.92 0.42
N LYS A 212 5.66 3.51 0.60
CA LYS A 212 4.57 4.36 1.06
C LYS A 212 3.82 3.62 2.15
N TRP A 213 3.96 4.10 3.36
CA TRP A 213 3.35 3.49 4.53
C TRP A 213 3.20 4.53 5.63
N CYS A 214 2.32 4.27 6.60
CA CYS A 214 2.25 5.07 7.81
C CYS A 214 2.12 4.18 9.05
N VAL A 215 2.51 4.73 10.19
CA VAL A 215 2.44 4.07 11.49
C VAL A 215 1.92 5.05 12.54
N THR A 216 1.12 4.57 13.47
CA THR A 216 0.63 5.42 14.57
C THR A 216 1.67 5.58 15.67
N TRP A 217 1.71 6.77 16.27
CA TRP A 217 2.61 7.07 17.39
C TRP A 217 2.02 6.74 18.78
N SER A 218 0.70 6.51 18.87
CA SER A 218 0.00 6.16 20.11
C SER A 218 0.62 4.97 20.86
N ASP A 219 0.35 4.89 22.17
CA ASP A 219 0.52 3.63 22.89
C ASP A 219 -0.48 2.57 22.37
N SER A 220 -0.12 1.30 22.56
CA SER A 220 -0.84 0.14 22.01
C SER A 220 -2.34 0.16 22.35
N PRO A 221 -3.24 -0.25 21.44
CA PRO A 221 -2.96 -0.89 20.14
C PRO A 221 -2.72 0.12 19.00
N GLY A 222 -1.56 0.02 18.35
CA GLY A 222 -1.20 0.87 17.21
C GLY A 222 -1.48 0.23 15.85
N TRP A 223 -1.42 1.06 14.81
CA TRP A 223 -1.68 0.69 13.42
C TRP A 223 -0.43 0.82 12.58
N ALA A 224 -0.25 -0.11 11.64
CA ALA A 224 0.66 0.02 10.52
C ALA A 224 -0.15 -0.12 9.22
N CYS A 225 0.12 0.76 8.27
CA CYS A 225 -0.58 0.81 6.99
C CYS A 225 0.40 0.84 5.83
N VAL A 226 0.15 0.07 4.78
CA VAL A 226 0.94 0.06 3.54
C VAL A 226 0.04 0.46 2.38
N GLY A 227 0.50 1.41 1.56
CA GLY A 227 -0.32 2.03 0.52
C GLY A 227 0.46 2.43 -0.72
N ASP A 228 -0.19 3.22 -1.57
CA ASP A 228 0.31 3.63 -2.88
C ASP A 228 0.41 5.17 -3.04
N MET A 229 0.04 5.94 -2.01
CA MET A 229 0.00 7.41 -2.05
C MET A 229 1.22 8.08 -1.40
N ASN A 230 1.86 9.02 -2.12
CA ASN A 230 2.81 9.98 -1.53
C ASN A 230 2.05 11.12 -0.80
N ARG A 231 2.80 12.03 -0.17
CA ARG A 231 2.30 13.28 0.42
C ARG A 231 2.84 14.50 -0.33
N ASP A 232 2.24 14.79 -1.48
CA ASP A 232 2.55 15.98 -2.27
C ASP A 232 1.28 16.57 -2.89
N LYS A 233 1.40 17.79 -3.45
CA LYS A 233 0.27 18.53 -4.00
C LYS A 233 -0.44 17.79 -5.14
N GLU A 234 0.30 17.08 -5.99
CA GLU A 234 -0.30 16.36 -7.12
C GLU A 234 -1.12 15.17 -6.61
N GLU A 235 -0.64 14.47 -5.59
CA GLU A 235 -1.38 13.38 -4.94
C GLU A 235 -2.70 13.82 -4.28
N THR A 236 -2.90 15.10 -3.94
CA THR A 236 -4.20 15.59 -3.43
C THR A 236 -5.34 15.45 -4.44
N GLN A 237 -5.00 15.41 -5.73
CA GLN A 237 -5.92 15.32 -6.86
C GLN A 237 -5.91 13.92 -7.52
N ARG A 238 -5.24 12.94 -6.91
CA ARG A 238 -5.17 11.55 -7.39
C ARG A 238 -5.98 10.63 -6.48
N GLY A 239 -6.56 9.59 -7.07
CA GLY A 239 -7.09 8.48 -6.30
C GLY A 239 -5.98 7.52 -5.86
N GLY A 240 -6.22 6.86 -4.74
CA GLY A 240 -5.35 5.81 -4.19
C GLY A 240 -5.73 5.51 -2.75
N GLY A 241 -4.94 4.70 -2.07
CA GLY A 241 -5.32 4.19 -0.76
C GLY A 241 -4.20 3.58 0.06
N THR A 242 -4.60 3.06 1.22
CA THR A 242 -3.73 2.33 2.13
C THR A 242 -4.50 1.22 2.82
N VAL A 243 -3.79 0.13 3.16
CA VAL A 243 -4.35 -1.00 3.91
C VAL A 243 -3.65 -1.06 5.26
N CYS A 244 -4.44 -0.92 6.32
CA CYS A 244 -4.00 -0.87 7.71
C CYS A 244 -4.28 -2.18 8.45
N THR A 245 -3.39 -2.53 9.38
CA THR A 245 -3.58 -3.61 10.36
C THR A 245 -3.30 -3.10 11.75
N GLN A 246 -4.11 -3.53 12.72
CA GLN A 246 -3.89 -3.28 14.15
C GLN A 246 -3.15 -4.46 14.80
N ASP A 247 -2.14 -4.99 14.10
CA ASP A 247 -1.32 -6.10 14.59
C ASP A 247 -0.15 -5.55 15.37
N THR A 248 -0.03 -5.90 16.65
CA THR A 248 1.01 -5.36 17.54
C THR A 248 2.42 -5.65 17.04
N THR A 249 2.67 -6.82 16.45
CA THR A 249 4.01 -7.20 15.96
C THR A 249 4.35 -6.42 14.70
N VAL A 250 3.39 -6.26 13.77
CA VAL A 250 3.58 -5.44 12.57
C VAL A 250 3.74 -3.96 12.94
N TRP A 251 2.86 -3.43 13.79
CA TRP A 251 2.94 -2.05 14.27
C TRP A 251 4.29 -1.75 14.92
N LYS A 252 4.76 -2.60 15.84
CA LYS A 252 6.10 -2.45 16.43
C LYS A 252 7.18 -2.46 15.36
N SER A 253 7.10 -3.40 14.42
CA SER A 253 8.09 -3.56 13.35
C SER A 253 8.21 -2.31 12.47
N PHE A 254 7.10 -1.63 12.16
CA PHE A 254 7.12 -0.35 11.43
C PHE A 254 7.50 0.84 12.31
N LYS A 255 6.99 0.90 13.54
CA LYS A 255 7.24 2.01 14.48
C LYS A 255 8.73 2.13 14.80
N THR A 256 9.43 1.01 14.96
CA THR A 256 10.87 1.00 15.23
C THR A 256 11.73 1.38 14.04
N LEU A 257 11.19 1.44 12.81
CA LEU A 257 11.96 1.88 11.66
C LEU A 257 12.25 3.38 11.71
N VAL A 258 11.31 4.17 12.24
CA VAL A 258 11.40 5.64 12.22
C VAL A 258 12.50 6.11 13.17
N MET A 259 13.59 6.62 12.61
CA MET A 259 14.71 7.18 13.38
C MET A 259 14.45 8.64 13.72
N ASP A 260 13.97 9.40 12.74
CA ASP A 260 13.61 10.81 12.86
C ASP A 260 12.48 11.17 11.88
N TYR A 261 11.82 12.27 12.19
CA TYR A 261 10.69 12.78 11.43
C TYR A 261 10.73 14.31 11.41
N SER A 262 10.12 14.88 10.38
CA SER A 262 9.92 16.32 10.28
C SER A 262 8.88 16.76 11.30
N LYS A 263 9.25 17.70 12.16
CA LYS A 263 8.29 18.32 13.09
C LYS A 263 7.47 19.36 12.34
N CYS A 264 6.28 19.64 12.85
CA CYS A 264 5.53 20.81 12.40
C CYS A 264 6.33 22.08 12.72
N GLN A 265 6.27 23.05 11.81
CA GLN A 265 6.81 24.38 12.07
C GLN A 265 6.04 24.96 13.26
N GLU A 266 6.75 25.44 14.27
CA GLU A 266 6.12 26.22 15.34
C GLU A 266 5.65 27.54 14.73
N SER A 267 4.37 27.85 14.93
CA SER A 267 3.76 29.12 14.53
C SER A 267 4.19 30.27 15.43
#